data_AF-A0AAQ0BSY3-F1
#
_entry.id   AF-A0AAQ0BSY3-F1
#
_cell.length_a   1.000
_cell.length_b   1.000
_cell.length_c   1.000
_cell.angle_alpha   90.00
_cell.angle_beta   90.00
_cell.angle_gamma   90.00
#
_symmetry.space_group_name_H-M   'P 1'
#
loop_
_entity.id
_entity.type
_entity.pdbx_description
1 polymer ?
#
loop_
_entity_poly.entity_id
_entity_poly.type
_entity_poly.pdbx_seq_one_letter_code
_entity_poly.pdbx_strand_id
1 'polypeptide(L)'
;MKSSKSMPALDSDDVHVEILERSDTLLVVRWVEPGRCHYGEQRWRRRFAQRTGTCALSRQVIQRGEEVFRPAERPAPANASAMISAAQVLGMQGGK
;
A
#
# COMPACT_ATOMS: atom_id res chain seq x y z
N MET A 1 42.97 5.16 9.98
CA MET A 1 41.76 6.00 9.88
C MET A 1 41.22 5.93 8.46
N LYS A 2 40.26 5.05 8.18
CA LYS A 2 39.32 5.18 7.06
C LYS A 2 38.00 4.67 7.62
N SER A 3 37.15 5.61 8.03
CA SER A 3 35.87 5.33 8.68
C SER A 3 35.07 4.37 7.81
N SER A 4 34.78 3.20 8.38
CA SER A 4 33.79 2.28 7.85
C SER A 4 32.52 3.08 7.59
N LYS A 5 32.15 3.21 6.32
CA LYS A 5 30.86 3.76 5.96
C LYS A 5 29.85 2.73 6.46
N SER A 6 29.29 3.01 7.63
CA SER A 6 28.17 2.25 8.17
C SER A 6 27.11 2.28 7.08
N MET A 7 26.87 1.13 6.43
CA MET A 7 25.72 1.01 5.55
C MET A 7 24.51 1.37 6.43
N PRO A 8 23.64 2.31 6.01
CA PRO A 8 22.38 2.48 6.72
C PRO A 8 21.73 1.10 6.76
N ALA A 9 21.34 0.66 7.95
CA ALA A 9 20.58 -0.56 8.11
C ALA A 9 19.40 -0.43 7.15
N LEU A 10 19.40 -1.21 6.06
CA LEU A 10 18.35 -1.16 5.05
C LEU A 10 17.04 -1.28 5.79
N ASP A 11 16.26 -0.20 5.78
CA ASP A 11 14.97 -0.10 6.43
C ASP A 11 14.12 -1.25 5.88
N SER A 12 14.10 -2.38 6.60
CA SER A 12 13.35 -3.58 6.20
C SER A 12 11.83 -3.38 6.29
N ASP A 13 11.41 -2.12 6.48
CA ASP A 13 10.04 -1.66 6.62
C ASP A 13 9.60 -0.84 5.38
N ASP A 14 10.48 -0.64 4.38
CA ASP A 14 10.06 0.07 3.16
C ASP A 14 9.23 -0.84 2.26
N VAL A 15 7.92 -0.84 2.53
CA VAL A 15 6.93 -1.42 1.64
C VAL A 15 6.96 -0.68 0.31
N HIS A 16 7.26 -1.42 -0.76
CA HIS A 16 7.17 -0.97 -2.13
C HIS A 16 5.87 -1.47 -2.76
N VAL A 17 5.07 -0.54 -3.28
CA VAL A 17 3.82 -0.82 -3.98
C VAL A 17 3.89 -0.26 -5.39
N GLU A 18 3.76 -1.12 -6.38
CA GLU A 18 3.69 -0.74 -7.79
C GLU A 18 2.29 -1.05 -8.33
N ILE A 19 1.64 -0.06 -8.96
CA ILE A 19 0.30 -0.26 -9.56
C ILE A 19 0.49 -0.88 -10.94
N LEU A 20 -0.08 -2.06 -11.15
CA LEU A 20 -0.02 -2.79 -12.41
C LEU A 20 -1.28 -2.51 -13.26
N GLU A 21 -2.46 -2.55 -12.63
CA GLU A 21 -3.73 -2.26 -13.29
C GLU A 21 -4.65 -1.48 -12.35
N ARG A 22 -5.46 -0.57 -12.90
CA ARG A 22 -6.41 0.22 -12.12
C ARG A 22 -7.75 0.37 -12.83
N SER A 23 -8.83 0.26 -12.06
CA SER A 23 -10.21 0.53 -12.45
C SER A 23 -10.94 1.17 -11.27
N ASP A 24 -12.20 1.55 -11.45
CA ASP A 24 -13.00 2.19 -10.41
C ASP A 24 -13.20 1.29 -9.18
N THR A 25 -13.25 -0.03 -9.35
CA THR A 25 -13.56 -1.00 -8.28
C THR A 25 -12.47 -2.04 -8.03
N LEU A 26 -11.47 -2.13 -8.91
CA LEU A 26 -10.38 -3.10 -8.84
C LEU A 26 -9.04 -2.37 -8.98
N LEU A 27 -8.08 -2.79 -8.18
CA LEU A 27 -6.69 -2.38 -8.28
C LEU A 27 -5.84 -3.65 -8.27
N VAL A 28 -4.89 -3.77 -9.19
CA VAL A 28 -3.88 -4.83 -9.18
C VAL A 28 -2.54 -4.18 -8.88
N VAL A 29 -1.87 -4.67 -7.85
CA VAL A 29 -0.58 -4.15 -7.41
C VAL A 29 0.45 -5.25 -7.31
N ARG A 30 1.71 -4.91 -7.54
CA ARG A 30 2.83 -5.66 -7.00
C ARG A 30 3.15 -5.11 -5.61
N TRP A 31 3.36 -6.01 -4.66
CA TRP A 31 3.71 -5.68 -3.28
C TRP A 31 5.03 -6.33 -2.91
N VAL A 32 5.99 -5.52 -2.46
CA VAL A 32 7.27 -6.00 -1.93
C VAL A 32 7.46 -5.43 -0.54
N GLU A 33 7.63 -6.31 0.45
CA GLU A 33 7.98 -5.95 1.82
C GLU A 33 9.25 -6.72 2.18
N PRO A 34 10.43 -6.08 2.08
CA PRO A 34 11.73 -6.73 2.28
C PRO A 34 11.79 -7.50 3.59
N GLY A 35 12.21 -8.77 3.53
CA GLY A 35 12.32 -9.62 4.71
C GLY A 35 10.99 -10.14 5.29
N ARG A 36 9.84 -9.82 4.69
CA ARG A 36 8.52 -10.33 5.12
C ARG A 36 7.77 -11.04 4.01
N CYS A 37 7.37 -10.34 2.96
CA CYS A 37 6.43 -10.85 1.96
C CYS A 37 6.63 -10.23 0.58
N HIS A 38 6.32 -11.00 -0.46
CA HIS A 38 6.29 -10.54 -1.85
C HIS A 38 5.06 -11.12 -2.55
N TYR A 39 4.28 -10.25 -3.21
CA TYR A 39 3.16 -10.62 -4.05
C TYR A 39 3.38 -9.98 -5.43
N GLY A 40 3.61 -10.83 -6.45
CA GLY A 40 3.93 -10.36 -7.81
C GLY A 40 2.77 -9.61 -8.45
N GLU A 41 1.58 -10.20 -8.40
CA GLU A 41 0.31 -9.60 -8.82
C GLU A 41 -0.73 -9.88 -7.74
N GLN A 42 -1.25 -8.83 -7.11
CA GLN A 42 -2.23 -8.95 -6.04
C GLN A 42 -3.47 -8.12 -6.33
N ARG A 43 -4.65 -8.74 -6.16
CA ARG A 43 -5.95 -8.11 -6.43
C ARG A 43 -6.51 -7.42 -5.19
N TRP A 44 -6.84 -6.14 -5.35
CA TRP A 44 -7.39 -5.27 -4.33
C TRP A 44 -8.75 -4.73 -4.76
N ARG A 45 -9.70 -4.62 -3.83
CA ARG A 45 -11.07 -4.14 -4.11
C ARG A 45 -11.35 -2.84 -3.39
N ARG A 46 -12.11 -1.95 -4.05
CA ARG A 46 -12.56 -0.69 -3.44
C ARG A 46 -13.55 -0.96 -2.30
N ARG A 47 -13.33 -0.34 -1.15
CA ARG A 47 -14.10 -0.44 0.09
C ARG A 47 -13.99 0.88 0.87
N PHE A 48 -14.81 1.05 1.90
CA PHE A 48 -14.65 2.15 2.85
C PHE A 48 -13.71 1.75 4.00
N ALA A 49 -12.81 2.67 4.37
CA ALA A 49 -11.89 2.52 5.47
C ALA A 49 -12.65 2.35 6.80
N GLN A 50 -12.56 1.17 7.40
CA GLN A 50 -13.18 0.88 8.69
C GLN A 50 -12.42 1.49 9.89
N ARG A 51 -11.18 1.93 9.66
CA ARG A 51 -10.32 2.57 10.67
C ARG A 51 -9.42 3.57 9.99
N THR A 52 -8.93 4.53 10.76
CA THR A 52 -7.81 5.40 10.35
C THR A 52 -6.57 4.56 10.12
N GLY A 53 -5.75 4.95 9.15
CA GLY A 53 -4.43 4.36 8.93
C GLY A 53 -3.67 5.11 7.86
N THR A 54 -2.71 4.44 7.23
CA THR A 54 -1.80 5.09 6.28
C THR A 54 -1.95 4.44 4.91
N CYS A 55 -1.93 5.26 3.87
CA CYS A 55 -1.87 4.81 2.49
C CYS A 55 -0.50 4.17 2.23
N ALA A 56 -0.47 2.88 1.89
CA ALA A 56 0.78 2.16 1.61
C ALA A 56 1.55 2.77 0.41
N LEU A 57 0.83 3.39 -0.52
CA LEU A 57 1.40 4.01 -1.73
C LEU A 57 1.93 5.43 -1.47
N SER A 58 1.10 6.34 -0.97
CA SER A 58 1.45 7.77 -0.84
C SER A 58 1.95 8.16 0.56
N ARG A 59 1.91 7.23 1.50
CA ARG A 59 2.20 7.43 2.95
C ARG A 59 1.34 8.50 3.63
N GLN A 60 0.29 8.98 2.96
CA GLN A 60 -0.67 9.93 3.53
C GLN A 60 -1.63 9.25 4.49
N VAL A 61 -2.15 10.01 5.45
CA VAL A 61 -3.18 9.54 6.38
C VAL A 61 -4.49 9.29 5.61
N ILE A 62 -5.11 8.16 5.91
CA ILE A 62 -6.45 7.77 5.47
C ILE A 62 -7.36 7.85 6.68
N GLN A 63 -8.44 8.62 6.60
CA GLN A 63 -9.44 8.69 7.65
C GLN A 63 -10.47 7.56 7.55
N ARG A 64 -11.07 7.20 8.69
CA ARG A 64 -12.23 6.28 8.70
C ARG A 64 -13.34 6.87 7.82
N GLY A 65 -13.93 6.04 6.97
CA GLY A 65 -14.98 6.44 6.03
C GLY A 65 -14.47 6.83 4.64
N GLU A 66 -13.16 7.01 4.44
CA GLU A 66 -12.62 7.28 3.11
C GLU A 66 -12.59 6.03 2.23
N GLU A 67 -12.63 6.23 0.91
CA GLU A 67 -12.53 5.16 -0.07
C GLU A 67 -11.09 4.65 -0.19
N VAL A 68 -10.93 3.35 -0.04
CA VAL A 68 -9.65 2.66 -0.08
C VAL A 68 -9.75 1.39 -0.91
N PHE A 69 -8.63 0.98 -1.48
CA PHE A 69 -8.41 -0.38 -1.94
C PHE A 69 -7.83 -1.21 -0.80
N ARG A 70 -8.27 -2.47 -0.67
CA ARG A 70 -7.71 -3.48 0.26
C ARG A 70 -7.54 -4.84 -0.43
N PRO A 71 -6.59 -5.69 0.00
CA PRO A 71 -6.43 -7.03 -0.57
C PRO A 71 -7.72 -7.83 -0.49
N ALA A 72 -8.08 -8.50 -1.59
CA ALA A 72 -9.33 -9.25 -1.69
C ALA A 72 -9.14 -10.78 -1.68
N GLU A 73 -7.89 -11.25 -1.61
CA GLU A 73 -7.56 -12.66 -1.69
C GLU A 73 -8.02 -13.47 -0.47
N ARG A 74 -8.17 -14.79 -0.70
CA ARG A 74 -8.53 -15.78 0.30
C ARG A 74 -7.58 -16.99 0.14
N PRO A 75 -6.94 -17.48 1.23
CA PRO A 75 -6.97 -16.97 2.60
C PRO A 75 -6.42 -15.53 2.72
N ALA A 76 -6.69 -14.87 3.85
CA ALA A 76 -6.27 -13.48 4.03
C ALA A 76 -4.73 -13.37 3.94
N PRO A 77 -4.18 -12.50 3.07
CA PRO A 77 -2.73 -12.35 2.94
C PRO A 77 -2.14 -11.62 4.14
N ALA A 78 -0.82 -11.69 4.29
CA ALA A 78 -0.11 -11.05 5.41
C ALA A 78 -0.34 -9.53 5.47
N ASN A 79 -0.54 -8.88 4.31
CA ASN A 79 -0.84 -7.46 4.19
C ASN A 79 -2.36 -7.14 4.19
N ALA A 80 -3.24 -8.06 4.63
CA ALA A 80 -4.69 -7.85 4.62
C ALA A 80 -5.17 -6.59 5.36
N SER A 81 -4.34 -6.06 6.28
CA SER A 81 -4.61 -4.84 7.04
C SER A 81 -4.31 -3.56 6.24
N ALA A 82 -3.50 -3.65 5.18
CA ALA A 82 -3.03 -2.53 4.39
C ALA A 82 -4.17 -1.82 3.65
N MET A 83 -3.92 -0.55 3.33
CA MET A 83 -4.87 0.35 2.67
C MET A 83 -4.14 1.18 1.63
N ILE A 84 -4.77 1.38 0.48
CA ILE A 84 -4.33 2.33 -0.54
C ILE A 84 -5.50 3.28 -0.79
N SER A 85 -5.28 4.59 -0.67
CA SER A 85 -6.32 5.60 -0.90
C SER A 85 -6.83 5.54 -2.34
N ALA A 86 -8.15 5.39 -2.52
CA ALA A 86 -8.75 5.39 -3.84
C ALA A 86 -8.60 6.76 -4.52
N ALA A 87 -8.70 7.85 -3.74
CA ALA A 87 -8.50 9.20 -4.23
C ALA A 87 -7.14 9.40 -4.90
N GLN A 88 -6.07 8.85 -4.30
CA GLN A 88 -4.72 8.91 -4.85
C GLN A 88 -4.56 8.07 -6.13
N VAL A 89 -5.16 6.88 -6.18
CA VAL A 89 -5.07 5.96 -7.33
C VAL A 89 -5.90 6.45 -8.53
N LEU A 90 -7.08 7.00 -8.26
CA LEU A 90 -8.04 7.42 -9.27
C LEU A 90 -7.83 8.89 -9.68
N GLY A 91 -6.89 9.60 -9.07
CA GLY A 91 -6.59 11.00 -9.40
C GLY A 91 -7.61 12.00 -8.87
N MET A 92 -8.42 11.61 -7.88
CA MET A 92 -9.33 12.52 -7.18
C MET A 92 -8.54 13.27 -6.11
N GLN A 93 -7.72 14.24 -6.51
CA GLN A 93 -7.14 15.17 -5.55
C GLN A 93 -8.28 16.04 -5.00
N GLY A 94 -8.85 15.62 -3.86
CA GLY A 94 -9.77 16.44 -3.08
C GLY A 94 -9.01 17.67 -2.60
N GLY A 95 -9.12 18.76 -3.34
CA GLY A 95 -8.56 20.05 -2.96
C GLY A 95 -9.18 20.51 -1.65
N LYS A 96 -8.34 20.97 -0.72
CA LYS A 96 -8.74 21.91 0.32
C LYS A 96 -7.57 22.64 0.93
#